data_AF-A0A2G1VVX2-F1
#
_entry.id   AF-A0A2G1VVX2-F1
#
_cell.length_a   1.000
_cell.length_b   1.000
_cell.length_c   1.000
_cell.angle_alpha   90.00
_cell.angle_beta   90.00
_cell.angle_gamma   90.00
#
_symmetry.space_group_name_H-M   'P 1'
#
loop_
_entity.id
_entity.type
_entity.pdbx_description
1 polymer ?
#
loop_
_entity_poly.entity_id
_entity_poly.type
_entity_poly.pdbx_seq_one_letter_code
_entity_poly.pdbx_strand_id
1 'polypeptide(L)'
;MRKIILLLTLIALVACDDKPEGKVLSASSGVLNALTVVMPNDMWAGAVGEAVREKLAGPVHGLPQIEPMFEINQMPDEAFTGFMRKQRTFLKIEQSDSSGTSIVKDEYARPQTGIIVKGPSQEVIINQITQDSAKIVNAVKNAEFTEKIRQISLSLKEDEPLTEAFGITMKFPTAYRYAKKDPNFFWIRKDIPHGDMNITVYEVPYSTVDRDSNTVGSLIKMRDSIGGDNITVSEGMRFITEAAFAPYLEETTIDGKPAFQMKGMWEVKGRYMAGPFVNFTVDDKENDRYLVLEGFVFKPSASKRDNLFELESILRSVKFVDKKK
;
A
#
# COMPACT_ATOMS: atom_id res chain seq x y z
N MET A 1 -18.80 -67.04 -4.47
CA MET A 1 -19.65 -66.11 -3.68
C MET A 1 -18.96 -65.57 -2.43
N ARG A 2 -18.40 -66.42 -1.54
CA ARG A 2 -17.68 -65.97 -0.30
C ARG A 2 -16.50 -65.01 -0.54
N LYS A 3 -15.74 -65.17 -1.62
CA LYS A 3 -14.62 -64.28 -1.99
C LYS A 3 -15.05 -62.92 -2.57
N ILE A 4 -16.24 -62.84 -3.18
CA ILE A 4 -16.79 -61.58 -3.73
C ILE A 4 -17.37 -60.73 -2.59
N ILE A 5 -17.99 -61.36 -1.59
CA ILE A 5 -18.49 -60.68 -0.40
C ILE A 5 -17.33 -60.09 0.41
N LEU A 6 -16.19 -60.79 0.52
CA LEU A 6 -14.97 -60.26 1.18
C LEU A 6 -14.37 -59.06 0.43
N LEU A 7 -14.42 -59.05 -0.91
CA LEU A 7 -13.90 -57.94 -1.71
C LEU A 7 -14.80 -56.69 -1.62
N LEU A 8 -16.12 -56.87 -1.56
CA LEU A 8 -17.07 -55.77 -1.36
C LEU A 8 -17.04 -55.20 0.07
N THR A 9 -16.76 -56.01 1.09
CA THR A 9 -16.57 -55.52 2.47
C THR A 9 -15.23 -54.80 2.67
N LEU A 10 -14.19 -55.17 1.91
CA LEU A 10 -12.90 -54.47 1.97
C LEU A 10 -12.95 -53.09 1.29
N ILE A 11 -13.78 -52.90 0.26
CA ILE A 11 -13.95 -51.59 -0.42
C ILE A 11 -14.77 -50.61 0.46
N ALA A 12 -15.68 -51.12 1.30
CA ALA A 12 -16.46 -50.28 2.20
C ALA A 12 -15.64 -49.68 3.36
N LEU A 13 -14.44 -50.19 3.65
CA LEU A 13 -13.58 -49.73 4.74
C LEU A 13 -12.53 -48.69 4.31
N VAL A 14 -12.45 -48.33 3.01
CA VAL A 14 -11.47 -47.37 2.48
C VAL A 14 -12.13 -46.03 2.07
N ALA A 15 -13.43 -45.85 2.34
CA ALA A 15 -14.19 -44.68 1.92
C ALA A 15 -14.55 -43.70 3.06
N CYS A 16 -13.73 -43.64 4.11
CA CYS A 16 -13.77 -42.56 5.10
C CYS A 16 -12.41 -41.88 5.14
N ASP A 17 -12.22 -40.96 4.22
CA ASP A 17 -11.21 -39.92 4.32
C ASP A 17 -11.93 -38.71 4.91
N ASP A 18 -12.03 -38.67 6.24
CA ASP A 18 -12.54 -37.52 7.01
C ASP A 18 -11.59 -36.35 6.82
N LYS A 19 -11.72 -35.66 5.68
CA LYS A 19 -11.17 -34.33 5.50
C LYS A 19 -11.93 -33.41 6.46
N PRO A 20 -11.25 -32.60 7.28
CA PRO A 20 -11.95 -31.64 8.12
C PRO A 20 -12.79 -30.74 7.20
N GLU A 21 -14.10 -30.68 7.44
CA GLU A 21 -15.02 -29.75 6.79
C GLU A 21 -14.63 -28.31 7.16
N GLY A 22 -13.59 -27.81 6.51
CA GLY A 22 -13.28 -26.39 6.48
C GLY A 22 -14.41 -25.70 5.75
N LYS A 23 -15.13 -24.82 6.46
CA LYS A 23 -16.16 -23.94 5.90
C LYS A 23 -15.67 -23.37 4.56
N VAL A 24 -16.31 -23.75 3.45
CA VAL A 24 -15.89 -23.27 2.11
C VAL A 24 -16.21 -21.78 2.02
N LEU A 25 -15.19 -20.95 2.10
CA LEU A 25 -15.33 -19.49 2.01
C LEU A 25 -15.26 -19.04 0.56
N SER A 26 -16.17 -18.14 0.17
CA SER A 26 -16.11 -17.50 -1.15
C SER A 26 -15.00 -16.45 -1.23
N ALA A 27 -14.62 -16.08 -2.44
CA ALA A 27 -13.72 -14.96 -2.66
C ALA A 27 -14.28 -13.65 -2.05
N SER A 28 -13.39 -12.87 -1.45
CA SER A 28 -13.68 -11.52 -0.97
C SER A 28 -13.91 -10.55 -2.14
N SER A 29 -14.63 -9.46 -1.90
CA SER A 29 -14.91 -8.38 -2.84
C SER A 29 -14.63 -7.00 -2.22
N GLY A 30 -14.80 -5.93 -3.01
CA GLY A 30 -14.62 -4.55 -2.54
C GLY A 30 -13.47 -3.83 -3.22
N VAL A 31 -13.62 -2.52 -3.37
CA VAL A 31 -12.59 -1.63 -3.96
C VAL A 31 -11.39 -1.49 -3.03
N LEU A 32 -10.25 -1.07 -3.57
CA LEU A 32 -9.06 -0.80 -2.78
C LEU A 32 -9.24 0.43 -1.88
N ASN A 33 -8.54 0.43 -0.75
CA ASN A 33 -8.57 1.48 0.26
C ASN A 33 -9.97 1.77 0.83
N ALA A 34 -10.91 0.84 0.73
CA ALA A 34 -12.18 0.91 1.46
C ALA A 34 -12.07 0.21 2.82
N LEU A 35 -12.82 0.68 3.81
CA LEU A 35 -12.99 0.03 5.11
C LEU A 35 -14.47 -0.02 5.47
N THR A 36 -15.04 -1.21 5.57
CA THR A 36 -16.40 -1.37 6.09
C THR A 36 -16.37 -1.26 7.61
N VAL A 37 -17.13 -0.33 8.17
CA VAL A 37 -17.25 -0.15 9.63
C VAL A 37 -18.60 -0.67 10.10
N VAL A 38 -18.61 -1.66 10.97
CA VAL A 38 -19.82 -2.32 11.46
C VAL A 38 -20.05 -1.90 12.91
N MET A 39 -21.07 -1.09 13.14
CA MET A 39 -21.51 -0.65 14.47
C MET A 39 -22.92 -0.05 14.42
N PRO A 40 -23.64 0.02 15.55
CA PRO A 40 -24.94 0.71 15.65
C PRO A 40 -24.89 2.18 15.19
N ASN A 41 -25.99 2.67 14.61
CA ASN A 41 -26.05 4.01 14.01
C ASN A 41 -25.92 5.15 15.03
N ASP A 42 -26.45 4.96 16.23
CA ASP A 42 -26.31 5.88 17.35
C ASP A 42 -24.85 5.98 17.83
N MET A 43 -24.15 4.85 17.91
CA MET A 43 -22.73 4.79 18.23
C MET A 43 -21.87 5.46 17.15
N TRP A 44 -22.22 5.29 15.87
CA TRP A 44 -21.55 5.95 14.75
C TRP A 44 -21.74 7.47 14.73
N ALA A 45 -22.93 7.94 15.10
CA ALA A 45 -23.24 9.37 15.23
C ALA A 45 -22.58 10.01 16.46
N GLY A 46 -22.22 9.20 17.47
CA GLY A 46 -21.58 9.66 18.71
C GLY A 46 -20.05 9.60 18.70
N ALA A 47 -19.48 9.66 19.91
CA ALA A 47 -18.04 9.79 20.16
C ALA A 47 -17.20 8.59 19.66
N VAL A 48 -17.77 7.38 19.64
CA VAL A 48 -17.08 6.20 19.09
C VAL A 48 -16.85 6.36 17.58
N GLY A 49 -17.88 6.79 16.84
CA GLY A 49 -17.76 7.05 15.41
C GLY A 49 -16.80 8.21 15.11
N GLU A 50 -16.74 9.24 15.96
CA GLU A 50 -15.75 10.31 15.85
C GLU A 50 -14.32 9.78 16.01
N ALA A 51 -14.06 8.95 17.02
CA ALA A 51 -12.76 8.32 17.23
C ALA A 51 -12.33 7.46 16.03
N VAL A 52 -13.27 6.70 15.43
CA VAL A 52 -13.01 5.94 14.20
C VAL A 52 -12.62 6.87 13.05
N ARG A 53 -13.38 7.94 12.80
CA ARG A 53 -13.09 8.89 11.71
C ARG A 53 -11.75 9.60 11.92
N GLU A 54 -11.46 10.04 13.14
CA GLU A 54 -10.20 10.72 13.48
C GLU A 54 -8.99 9.82 13.23
N LYS A 55 -9.05 8.55 13.67
CA LYS A 55 -7.89 7.64 13.58
C LYS A 55 -7.77 6.92 12.25
N LEU A 56 -8.88 6.64 11.55
CA LEU A 56 -8.90 5.77 10.37
C LEU A 56 -9.29 6.49 9.07
N ALA A 57 -9.87 7.69 9.12
CA ALA A 57 -10.11 8.54 7.95
C ALA A 57 -9.20 9.77 7.92
N GLY A 58 -8.06 9.72 8.63
CA GLY A 58 -7.05 10.77 8.62
C GLY A 58 -6.44 11.01 7.22
N PRO A 59 -5.88 12.20 6.98
CA PRO A 59 -5.33 12.59 5.69
C PRO A 59 -4.11 11.73 5.31
N VAL A 60 -3.94 11.48 4.00
CA VAL A 60 -2.68 10.96 3.47
C VAL A 60 -1.67 12.10 3.32
N HIS A 61 -0.51 11.97 3.96
CA HIS A 61 0.58 12.93 3.84
C HIS A 61 1.13 13.04 2.41
N GLY A 62 1.54 14.25 2.02
CA GLY A 62 2.14 14.53 0.72
C GLY A 62 1.14 14.69 -0.43
N LEU A 63 -0.17 14.79 -0.14
CA LEU A 63 -1.19 15.13 -1.14
C LEU A 63 -1.52 16.64 -1.13
N PRO A 64 -1.84 17.23 -2.29
CA PRO A 64 -2.22 18.64 -2.38
C PRO A 64 -3.63 18.92 -1.84
N GLN A 65 -4.48 17.91 -1.82
CA GLN A 65 -5.84 17.96 -1.30
C GLN A 65 -5.95 16.97 -0.15
N ILE A 66 -6.77 17.29 0.85
CA ILE A 66 -7.06 16.38 1.95
C ILE A 66 -7.87 15.21 1.39
N GLU A 67 -7.23 14.05 1.33
CA GLU A 67 -7.86 12.79 0.92
C GLU A 67 -7.68 11.76 2.07
N PRO A 68 -8.76 11.09 2.52
CA PRO A 68 -8.68 10.17 3.64
C PRO A 68 -7.97 8.88 3.24
N MET A 69 -7.16 8.32 4.14
CA MET A 69 -6.40 7.09 3.87
C MET A 69 -7.29 5.89 3.53
N PHE A 70 -8.50 5.85 4.10
CA PHE A 70 -9.53 4.86 3.78
C PHE A 70 -10.86 5.54 3.47
N GLU A 71 -11.57 4.99 2.49
CA GLU A 71 -12.98 5.28 2.27
C GLU A 71 -13.83 4.45 3.25
N ILE A 72 -14.39 5.12 4.26
CA ILE A 72 -15.19 4.45 5.29
C ILE A 72 -16.62 4.28 4.83
N ASN A 73 -17.08 3.04 4.85
CA ASN A 73 -18.47 2.67 4.60
C ASN A 73 -19.07 2.07 5.88
N GLN A 74 -19.82 2.87 6.65
CA GLN A 74 -20.46 2.38 7.87
C GLN A 74 -21.76 1.63 7.56
N MET A 75 -22.05 0.60 8.34
CA MET A 75 -23.34 -0.08 8.36
C MET A 75 -23.66 -0.66 9.75
N PRO A 76 -24.94 -0.82 10.11
CA PRO A 76 -25.34 -1.50 11.33
C PRO A 76 -25.14 -3.02 11.23
N ASP A 77 -25.07 -3.70 12.37
CA ASP A 77 -24.81 -5.15 12.46
C ASP A 77 -25.82 -5.99 11.67
N GLU A 78 -27.09 -5.59 11.65
CA GLU A 78 -28.17 -6.30 10.94
C GLU A 78 -27.97 -6.24 9.42
N ALA A 79 -27.36 -5.16 8.91
CA ALA A 79 -27.03 -5.00 7.50
C ALA A 79 -25.73 -5.73 7.12
N PHE A 80 -24.87 -6.06 8.09
CA PHE A 80 -23.64 -6.80 7.86
C PHE A 80 -23.89 -8.31 7.70
N THR A 81 -24.60 -8.67 6.63
CA THR A 81 -24.97 -10.05 6.26
C THR A 81 -24.72 -10.32 4.78
N GLY A 82 -24.77 -11.60 4.38
CA GLY A 82 -24.68 -12.01 2.98
C GLY A 82 -23.46 -11.44 2.23
N PHE A 83 -23.71 -10.65 1.17
CA PHE A 83 -22.66 -10.04 0.36
C PHE A 83 -21.84 -8.97 1.12
N MET A 84 -22.43 -8.28 2.09
CA MET A 84 -21.70 -7.28 2.90
C MET A 84 -20.59 -7.91 3.73
N ARG A 85 -20.76 -9.16 4.16
CA ARG A 85 -19.68 -9.89 4.85
C ARG A 85 -18.52 -10.27 3.94
N LYS A 86 -18.63 -10.12 2.62
CA LYS A 86 -17.55 -10.47 1.68
C LYS A 86 -16.53 -9.35 1.47
N GLN A 87 -16.74 -8.17 2.04
CA GLN A 87 -15.81 -7.04 1.90
C GLN A 87 -14.41 -7.43 2.41
N ARG A 88 -13.36 -7.13 1.64
CA ARG A 88 -11.96 -7.52 1.95
C ARG A 88 -11.48 -7.05 3.32
N THR A 89 -11.98 -5.91 3.77
CA THR A 89 -11.55 -5.22 4.98
C THR A 89 -12.77 -4.75 5.77
N PHE A 90 -12.82 -5.09 7.06
CA PHE A 90 -13.85 -4.58 7.94
C PHE A 90 -13.31 -4.28 9.34
N LEU A 91 -13.91 -3.29 10.00
CA LEU A 91 -13.76 -2.98 11.41
C LEU A 91 -15.12 -3.17 12.06
N LYS A 92 -15.23 -4.09 13.00
CA LYS A 92 -16.45 -4.31 13.80
C LYS A 92 -16.25 -3.79 15.21
N ILE A 93 -17.20 -2.99 15.68
CA ILE A 93 -17.23 -2.48 17.06
C ILE A 93 -18.28 -3.25 17.84
N GLU A 94 -17.90 -3.83 18.97
CA GLU A 94 -18.80 -4.65 19.79
C GLU A 94 -18.80 -4.18 21.25
N GLN A 95 -19.99 -3.96 21.81
CA GLN A 95 -20.10 -3.80 23.26
C GLN A 95 -20.07 -5.18 23.93
N SER A 96 -19.14 -5.37 24.87
CA SER A 96 -18.87 -6.67 25.52
C SER A 96 -18.32 -6.45 26.94
N ASP A 97 -18.57 -7.37 27.86
CA ASP A 97 -17.98 -7.35 29.21
C ASP A 97 -16.44 -7.36 29.20
N SER A 98 -15.84 -7.80 28.10
CA SER A 98 -14.39 -7.83 27.89
C SER A 98 -13.93 -6.74 26.91
N SER A 99 -12.71 -6.23 27.10
CA SER A 99 -12.08 -5.28 26.17
C SER A 99 -10.98 -5.91 25.32
N GLY A 100 -10.72 -5.30 24.16
CA GLY A 100 -9.53 -5.62 23.35
C GLY A 100 -9.74 -5.44 21.85
N THR A 101 -8.63 -5.48 21.12
CA THR A 101 -8.60 -5.48 19.65
C THR A 101 -8.00 -6.77 19.11
N SER A 102 -8.76 -7.47 18.27
CA SER A 102 -8.30 -8.65 17.54
C SER A 102 -8.34 -8.44 16.04
N ILE A 103 -7.31 -8.92 15.34
CA ILE A 103 -7.31 -9.03 13.88
C ILE A 103 -7.74 -10.44 13.52
N VAL A 104 -8.80 -10.57 12.74
CA VAL A 104 -9.31 -11.85 12.23
C VAL A 104 -9.01 -11.97 10.74
N LYS A 105 -8.70 -13.18 10.29
CA LYS A 105 -8.41 -13.48 8.89
C LYS A 105 -9.45 -14.46 8.37
N ASP A 106 -9.90 -14.21 7.14
CA ASP A 106 -10.82 -15.08 6.42
C ASP A 106 -12.07 -15.47 7.23
N GLU A 107 -12.68 -14.53 7.96
CA GLU A 107 -13.85 -14.82 8.81
C GLU A 107 -15.09 -15.20 7.97
N TYR A 108 -15.29 -14.50 6.86
CA TYR A 108 -16.47 -14.65 6.00
C TYR A 108 -16.13 -14.85 4.52
N ALA A 109 -14.95 -14.41 4.07
CA ALA A 109 -14.48 -14.52 2.69
C ALA A 109 -12.95 -14.60 2.63
N ARG A 110 -12.36 -14.97 1.49
CA ARG A 110 -10.90 -15.09 1.34
C ARG A 110 -10.36 -14.33 0.11
N PRO A 111 -9.23 -13.60 0.21
CA PRO A 111 -8.56 -13.17 1.44
C PRO A 111 -9.33 -12.04 2.14
N GLN A 112 -9.53 -12.11 3.45
CA GLN A 112 -10.20 -11.07 4.22
C GLN A 112 -9.43 -10.71 5.49
N THR A 113 -9.42 -9.42 5.83
CA THR A 113 -8.88 -8.89 7.08
C THR A 113 -9.97 -8.15 7.85
N GLY A 114 -10.45 -8.78 8.91
CA GLY A 114 -11.33 -8.14 9.87
C GLY A 114 -10.56 -7.61 11.07
N ILE A 115 -11.06 -6.54 11.66
CA ILE A 115 -10.62 -6.03 12.96
C ILE A 115 -11.86 -6.00 13.83
N ILE A 116 -11.78 -6.57 15.03
CA ILE A 116 -12.85 -6.50 16.03
C ILE A 116 -12.30 -5.71 17.21
N VAL A 117 -12.97 -4.61 17.55
CA VAL A 117 -12.69 -3.82 18.75
C VAL A 117 -13.88 -3.96 19.69
N LYS A 118 -13.61 -4.36 20.93
CA LYS A 118 -14.66 -4.55 21.92
C LYS A 118 -14.36 -3.87 23.26
N GLY A 119 -15.40 -3.55 24.01
CA GLY A 119 -15.31 -3.03 25.37
C GLY A 119 -16.66 -2.87 26.07
N PRO A 120 -16.68 -2.74 27.41
CA PRO A 120 -17.92 -2.68 28.20
C PRO A 120 -18.65 -1.35 28.09
N SER A 121 -17.94 -0.28 27.72
CA SER A 121 -18.49 1.06 27.53
C SER A 121 -17.89 1.74 26.29
N GLN A 122 -18.56 2.79 25.82
CA GLN A 122 -18.06 3.61 24.71
C GLN A 122 -16.67 4.20 25.01
N GLU A 123 -16.42 4.62 26.25
CA GLU A 123 -15.12 5.16 26.67
C GLU A 123 -14.00 4.13 26.52
N VAL A 124 -14.25 2.88 26.95
CA VAL A 124 -13.25 1.80 26.81
C VAL A 124 -13.01 1.48 25.33
N ILE A 125 -14.06 1.48 24.51
CA ILE A 125 -13.95 1.27 23.05
C ILE A 125 -13.11 2.39 22.40
N ILE A 126 -13.36 3.65 22.74
CA ILE A 126 -12.61 4.81 22.23
C ILE A 126 -11.13 4.71 22.61
N ASN A 127 -10.85 4.35 23.87
CA ASN A 127 -9.48 4.13 24.34
C ASN A 127 -8.80 3.02 23.54
N GLN A 128 -9.50 1.93 23.26
CA GLN A 128 -8.96 0.83 22.47
C GLN A 128 -8.67 1.25 21.01
N ILE A 129 -9.59 1.96 20.35
CA ILE A 129 -9.39 2.50 18.99
C ILE A 129 -8.17 3.42 18.96
N THR A 130 -8.02 4.28 19.98
CA THR A 130 -6.93 5.25 20.05
C THR A 130 -5.59 4.56 20.25
N GLN A 131 -5.49 3.67 21.24
CA GLN A 131 -4.26 2.95 21.59
C GLN A 131 -3.80 2.02 20.47
N ASP A 132 -4.72 1.32 19.81
CA ASP A 132 -4.40 0.37 18.74
C ASP A 132 -4.48 0.97 17.34
N SER A 133 -4.71 2.28 17.20
CA SER A 133 -4.90 2.94 15.90
C SER A 133 -3.82 2.55 14.87
N ALA A 134 -2.53 2.61 15.25
CA ALA A 134 -1.43 2.21 14.37
C ALA A 134 -1.51 0.73 13.95
N LYS A 135 -1.85 -0.17 14.88
CA LYS A 135 -2.03 -1.61 14.60
C LYS A 135 -3.19 -1.85 13.64
N ILE A 136 -4.31 -1.16 13.84
CA ILE A 136 -5.51 -1.25 12.99
C ILE A 136 -5.19 -0.75 11.58
N VAL A 137 -4.63 0.46 11.46
CA VAL A 137 -4.26 1.06 10.19
C VAL A 137 -3.28 0.17 9.43
N ASN A 138 -2.25 -0.36 10.10
CA ASN A 138 -1.27 -1.24 9.46
C ASN A 138 -1.88 -2.57 8.99
N ALA A 139 -2.81 -3.16 9.75
CA ALA A 139 -3.51 -4.37 9.34
C ALA A 139 -4.31 -4.17 8.05
N VAL A 140 -5.02 -3.04 7.94
CA VAL A 140 -5.79 -2.68 6.73
C VAL A 140 -4.83 -2.35 5.58
N LYS A 141 -3.85 -1.46 5.77
CA LYS A 141 -2.86 -1.12 4.73
C LYS A 141 -2.13 -2.34 4.16
N ASN A 142 -1.77 -3.30 5.00
CA ASN A 142 -1.12 -4.54 4.55
C ASN A 142 -2.06 -5.42 3.72
N ALA A 143 -3.35 -5.49 4.07
CA ALA A 143 -4.35 -6.19 3.28
C ALA A 143 -4.53 -5.53 1.90
N GLU A 144 -4.60 -4.20 1.87
CA GLU A 144 -4.71 -3.42 0.63
C GLU A 144 -3.47 -3.56 -0.25
N PHE A 145 -2.27 -3.50 0.34
CA PHE A 145 -1.01 -3.70 -0.37
C PHE A 145 -0.95 -5.08 -1.01
N THR A 146 -1.29 -6.12 -0.24
CA THR A 146 -1.29 -7.50 -0.73
C THR A 146 -2.23 -7.67 -1.93
N GLU A 147 -3.44 -7.10 -1.85
CA GLU A 147 -4.39 -7.13 -2.95
C GLU A 147 -3.90 -6.31 -4.16
N LYS A 148 -3.32 -5.12 -3.95
CA LYS A 148 -2.76 -4.33 -5.05
C LYS A 148 -1.66 -5.09 -5.77
N ILE A 149 -0.74 -5.73 -5.05
CA ILE A 149 0.29 -6.58 -5.65
C ILE A 149 -0.32 -7.77 -6.38
N ARG A 150 -1.36 -8.41 -5.83
CA ARG A 150 -2.08 -9.49 -6.53
C ARG A 150 -2.68 -9.00 -7.85
N GLN A 151 -3.33 -7.84 -7.86
CA GLN A 151 -3.90 -7.24 -9.08
C GLN A 151 -2.82 -6.90 -10.11
N ILE A 152 -1.69 -6.31 -9.68
CA ILE A 152 -0.54 -6.05 -10.55
C ILE A 152 0.01 -7.35 -11.14
N SER A 153 0.06 -8.40 -10.34
CA SER A 153 0.58 -9.72 -10.74
C SER A 153 -0.27 -10.44 -11.79
N LEU A 154 -1.47 -9.93 -12.12
CA LEU A 154 -2.29 -10.49 -13.20
C LEU A 154 -1.69 -10.25 -14.59
N SER A 155 -0.89 -9.19 -14.75
CA SER A 155 -0.22 -8.88 -16.01
C SER A 155 1.03 -8.06 -15.72
N LEU A 156 2.14 -8.75 -15.43
CA LEU A 156 3.42 -8.12 -15.11
C LEU A 156 4.14 -7.65 -16.36
N LYS A 157 4.75 -6.47 -16.26
CA LYS A 157 5.75 -6.01 -17.21
C LYS A 157 7.09 -6.67 -16.88
N GLU A 158 7.86 -6.94 -17.92
CA GLU A 158 9.24 -7.41 -17.85
C GLU A 158 10.17 -6.37 -17.19
N ASP A 159 10.98 -6.82 -16.23
CA ASP A 159 11.84 -6.03 -15.35
C ASP A 159 13.34 -6.38 -15.44
N GLU A 160 13.75 -7.19 -16.43
CA GLU A 160 15.15 -7.52 -16.67
C GLU A 160 16.04 -6.28 -16.80
N PRO A 161 15.62 -5.17 -17.46
CA PRO A 161 16.45 -3.98 -17.51
C PRO A 161 16.80 -3.39 -16.13
N LEU A 162 15.90 -3.52 -15.14
CA LEU A 162 16.17 -3.10 -13.76
C LEU A 162 17.05 -4.11 -13.03
N THR A 163 16.87 -5.40 -13.32
CA THR A 163 17.72 -6.46 -12.77
C THR A 163 19.17 -6.30 -13.25
N GLU A 164 19.37 -6.06 -14.54
CA GLU A 164 20.70 -5.87 -15.14
C GLU A 164 21.40 -4.62 -14.62
N ALA A 165 20.70 -3.48 -14.57
CA ALA A 165 21.28 -2.22 -14.11
C ALA A 165 21.53 -2.23 -12.59
N PHE A 166 20.51 -2.59 -11.81
CA PHE A 166 20.51 -2.36 -10.37
C PHE A 166 20.50 -3.64 -9.52
N GLY A 167 20.39 -4.84 -10.08
CA GLY A 167 20.27 -6.06 -9.26
C GLY A 167 18.99 -6.08 -8.43
N ILE A 168 17.88 -5.60 -9.01
CA ILE A 168 16.57 -5.61 -8.35
C ILE A 168 15.50 -6.19 -9.28
N THR A 169 14.50 -6.83 -8.69
CA THR A 169 13.22 -7.07 -9.35
C THR A 169 12.17 -6.11 -8.81
N MET A 170 11.17 -5.75 -9.61
CA MET A 170 10.08 -4.86 -9.24
C MET A 170 8.80 -5.27 -9.95
N LYS A 171 7.70 -5.42 -9.21
CA LYS A 171 6.40 -5.78 -9.79
C LYS A 171 5.64 -4.54 -10.22
N PHE A 172 5.43 -4.39 -11.52
CA PHE A 172 4.58 -3.34 -12.08
C PHE A 172 3.83 -3.87 -13.33
N PRO A 173 2.62 -3.36 -13.60
CA PRO A 173 1.77 -3.95 -14.62
C PRO A 173 2.17 -3.55 -16.05
N THR A 174 1.76 -4.34 -17.03
CA THR A 174 2.04 -4.12 -18.47
C THR A 174 1.58 -2.76 -19.02
N ALA A 175 0.63 -2.11 -18.35
CA ALA A 175 0.17 -0.75 -18.63
C ALA A 175 1.27 0.32 -18.49
N TYR A 176 2.36 0.01 -17.78
CA TYR A 176 3.54 0.86 -17.71
C TYR A 176 4.51 0.56 -18.85
N ARG A 177 5.24 1.59 -19.28
CA ARG A 177 6.29 1.53 -20.31
C ARG A 177 7.55 2.23 -19.84
N TYR A 178 8.70 1.73 -20.27
CA TYR A 178 9.96 2.44 -20.11
C TYR A 178 9.99 3.64 -21.07
N ALA A 179 10.00 4.85 -20.51
CA ALA A 179 10.22 6.09 -21.25
C ALA A 179 11.71 6.39 -21.42
N LYS A 180 12.54 5.97 -20.45
CA LYS A 180 14.00 6.10 -20.50
C LYS A 180 14.66 4.90 -19.82
N LYS A 181 15.76 4.41 -20.39
CA LYS A 181 16.56 3.28 -19.90
C LYS A 181 18.04 3.61 -20.08
N ASP A 182 18.63 4.21 -19.08
CA ASP A 182 20.06 4.48 -19.03
C ASP A 182 20.67 3.59 -17.92
N PRO A 183 21.98 3.27 -17.98
CA PRO A 183 22.62 2.42 -16.96
C PRO A 183 22.40 2.88 -15.52
N ASN A 184 22.28 4.19 -15.29
CA ASN A 184 22.16 4.79 -13.95
C ASN A 184 20.79 5.44 -13.71
N PHE A 185 19.87 5.42 -14.67
CA PHE A 185 18.57 6.08 -14.53
C PHE A 185 17.49 5.46 -15.41
N PHE A 186 16.38 5.11 -14.78
CA PHE A 186 15.19 4.58 -15.45
C PHE A 186 14.01 5.51 -15.20
N TRP A 187 13.22 5.75 -16.25
CA TRP A 187 11.94 6.42 -16.16
C TRP A 187 10.86 5.54 -16.77
N ILE A 188 9.89 5.15 -15.95
CA ILE A 188 8.78 4.27 -16.29
C ILE A 188 7.49 5.08 -16.15
N ARG A 189 6.58 4.98 -17.13
CA ARG A 189 5.37 5.80 -17.20
C ARG A 189 4.13 4.98 -17.51
N LYS A 190 3.00 5.39 -16.96
CA LYS A 190 1.65 4.90 -17.30
C LYS A 190 0.76 6.12 -17.53
N ASP A 191 0.14 6.17 -18.70
CA ASP A 191 -0.86 7.20 -18.97
C ASP A 191 -2.14 6.87 -18.21
N ILE A 192 -2.79 7.90 -17.67
CA ILE A 192 -4.10 7.81 -17.02
C ILE A 192 -5.02 8.90 -17.59
N PRO A 193 -6.34 8.80 -17.41
CA PRO A 193 -7.23 9.88 -17.82
C PRO A 193 -6.80 11.22 -17.24
N HIS A 194 -6.55 12.19 -18.13
CA HIS A 194 -6.11 13.55 -17.79
C HIS A 194 -4.78 13.62 -17.02
N GLY A 195 -3.86 12.68 -17.23
CA GLY A 195 -2.60 12.69 -16.51
C GLY A 195 -1.67 11.53 -16.80
N ASP A 196 -0.66 11.40 -15.96
CA ASP A 196 0.26 10.27 -15.97
C ASP A 196 0.73 9.91 -14.55
N MET A 197 1.19 8.66 -14.43
CA MET A 197 1.88 8.13 -13.28
C MET A 197 3.30 7.77 -13.71
N ASN A 198 4.28 8.12 -12.89
CA ASN A 198 5.68 7.99 -13.23
C ASN A 198 6.42 7.29 -12.10
N ILE A 199 7.39 6.47 -12.48
CA ILE A 199 8.35 5.86 -11.57
C ILE A 199 9.75 6.19 -12.09
N THR A 200 10.64 6.61 -11.21
CA THR A 200 12.07 6.70 -11.49
C THR A 200 12.85 5.78 -10.57
N VAL A 201 13.90 5.17 -11.12
CA VAL A 201 14.83 4.31 -10.38
C VAL A 201 16.24 4.73 -10.76
N TYR A 202 17.05 5.03 -9.75
CA TYR A 202 18.45 5.43 -9.92
C TYR A 202 19.25 5.11 -8.67
N GLU A 203 20.57 5.20 -8.77
CA GLU A 203 21.48 5.04 -7.64
C GLU A 203 22.32 6.29 -7.42
N VAL A 204 22.74 6.52 -6.18
CA VAL A 204 23.67 7.59 -5.79
C VAL A 204 24.67 7.08 -4.75
N PRO A 205 25.90 7.65 -4.67
CA PRO A 205 26.86 7.28 -3.65
C PRO A 205 26.39 7.72 -2.25
N TYR A 206 26.94 7.10 -1.21
CA TYR A 206 26.60 7.44 0.19
C TYR A 206 26.85 8.91 0.56
N SER A 207 27.83 9.55 -0.09
CA SER A 207 28.14 10.98 0.11
C SER A 207 27.02 11.93 -0.34
N THR A 208 25.97 11.43 -1.01
CA THR A 208 24.86 12.25 -1.51
C THR A 208 23.83 12.58 -0.42
N VAL A 209 23.73 11.77 0.64
CA VAL A 209 22.71 11.94 1.69
C VAL A 209 23.38 12.13 3.04
N ASP A 210 23.14 13.29 3.66
CA ASP A 210 23.64 13.61 4.99
C ASP A 210 22.68 13.01 6.04
N ARG A 211 23.14 12.01 6.81
CA ARG A 211 22.32 11.34 7.85
C ARG A 211 22.35 12.08 9.20
N ASP A 212 22.05 13.37 9.17
CA ASP A 212 22.04 14.23 10.35
C ASP A 212 20.82 15.17 10.38
N SER A 213 20.96 16.32 11.06
CA SER A 213 19.96 17.39 11.13
C SER A 213 19.44 17.91 9.78
N ASN A 214 20.15 17.69 8.66
CA ASN A 214 19.79 18.16 7.33
C ASN A 214 19.41 17.04 6.34
N THR A 215 19.02 15.86 6.84
CA THR A 215 18.63 14.71 6.00
C THR A 215 17.60 15.10 4.93
N VAL A 216 16.52 15.79 5.31
CA VAL A 216 15.48 16.26 4.35
C VAL A 216 16.06 17.15 3.25
N GLY A 217 16.93 18.10 3.60
CA GLY A 217 17.54 19.02 2.64
C GLY A 217 18.45 18.30 1.64
N SER A 218 19.23 17.31 2.09
CA SER A 218 20.07 16.50 1.21
C SER A 218 19.24 15.65 0.22
N LEU A 219 18.12 15.07 0.68
CA LEU A 219 17.20 14.30 -0.17
C LEU A 219 16.52 15.18 -1.22
N ILE A 220 16.09 16.40 -0.85
CA ILE A 220 15.53 17.37 -1.81
C ILE A 220 16.57 17.76 -2.86
N LYS A 221 17.79 18.09 -2.42
CA LYS A 221 18.89 18.47 -3.33
C LYS A 221 19.22 17.35 -4.32
N MET A 222 19.31 16.11 -3.84
CA MET A 222 19.51 14.92 -4.68
C MET A 222 18.39 14.80 -5.71
N ARG A 223 17.14 14.85 -5.27
CA ARG A 223 15.95 14.72 -6.12
C ARG A 223 15.89 15.80 -7.21
N ASP A 224 16.11 17.06 -6.84
CA ASP A 224 16.06 18.20 -7.75
C ASP A 224 17.23 18.20 -8.75
N SER A 225 18.37 17.61 -8.36
CA SER A 225 19.49 17.36 -9.27
C SER A 225 19.13 16.28 -10.28
N ILE A 226 18.90 15.04 -9.82
CA ILE A 226 18.72 13.88 -10.70
C ILE A 226 17.43 14.00 -11.52
N GLY A 227 16.32 14.34 -10.87
CA GLY A 227 15.02 14.52 -11.53
C GLY A 227 15.04 15.70 -12.50
N GLY A 228 15.61 16.83 -12.12
CA GLY A 228 15.69 18.02 -12.97
C GLY A 228 16.54 17.83 -14.23
N ASP A 229 17.50 16.92 -14.21
CA ASP A 229 18.38 16.63 -15.37
C ASP A 229 17.82 15.52 -16.28
N ASN A 230 16.93 14.67 -15.76
CA ASN A 230 16.46 13.48 -16.48
C ASN A 230 14.98 13.52 -16.88
N ILE A 231 14.13 14.27 -16.18
CA ILE A 231 12.70 14.39 -16.50
C ILE A 231 12.54 15.54 -17.49
N THR A 232 12.08 15.21 -18.69
CA THR A 232 11.91 16.19 -19.76
C THR A 232 10.77 17.16 -19.44
N VAL A 233 11.08 18.45 -19.40
CA VAL A 233 10.14 19.57 -19.30
C VAL A 233 10.40 20.56 -20.44
N SER A 234 9.58 21.61 -20.59
CA SER A 234 9.82 22.62 -21.63
C SER A 234 11.13 23.39 -21.38
N GLU A 235 11.70 23.94 -22.46
CA GLU A 235 12.92 24.74 -22.39
C GLU A 235 12.81 25.88 -21.36
N GLY A 236 13.88 26.09 -20.58
CA GLY A 236 13.94 27.08 -19.50
C GLY A 236 13.18 26.69 -18.22
N MET A 237 12.51 25.53 -18.18
CA MET A 237 11.83 25.01 -16.99
C MET A 237 12.65 23.91 -16.32
N ARG A 238 12.34 23.59 -15.06
CA ARG A 238 13.01 22.50 -14.34
C ARG A 238 12.05 21.75 -13.42
N PHE A 239 12.13 20.44 -13.42
CA PHE A 239 11.42 19.59 -12.47
C PHE A 239 12.11 19.63 -11.10
N ILE A 240 11.39 20.06 -10.07
CA ILE A 240 11.90 20.25 -8.71
C ILE A 240 10.89 19.78 -7.67
N THR A 241 11.31 19.78 -6.42
CA THR A 241 10.45 19.68 -5.25
C THR A 241 9.77 21.02 -5.01
N GLU A 242 8.48 21.02 -4.65
CA GLU A 242 7.74 22.23 -4.35
C GLU A 242 8.40 22.95 -3.17
N ALA A 243 8.76 24.23 -3.35
CA ALA A 243 9.47 24.99 -2.33
C ALA A 243 8.56 25.51 -1.19
N ALA A 244 7.24 25.49 -1.38
CA ALA A 244 6.30 26.09 -0.44
C ALA A 244 6.13 25.27 0.85
N PHE A 245 6.32 23.94 0.78
CA PHE A 245 6.11 23.05 1.91
C PHE A 245 7.20 21.97 1.98
N ALA A 246 7.74 21.76 3.18
CA ALA A 246 8.71 20.70 3.40
C ALA A 246 8.04 19.32 3.24
N PRO A 247 8.67 18.37 2.53
CA PRO A 247 8.20 16.99 2.47
C PRO A 247 8.17 16.34 3.86
N TYR A 248 7.23 15.41 4.04
CA TYR A 248 7.18 14.52 5.19
C TYR A 248 8.22 13.41 5.03
N LEU A 249 9.01 13.16 6.07
CA LEU A 249 10.06 12.14 6.09
C LEU A 249 9.81 11.14 7.23
N GLU A 250 9.87 9.85 6.91
CA GLU A 250 9.83 8.76 7.88
C GLU A 250 10.87 7.68 7.56
N GLU A 251 11.25 6.90 8.55
CA GLU A 251 12.09 5.72 8.34
C GLU A 251 11.22 4.48 8.09
N THR A 252 11.67 3.61 7.20
CA THR A 252 10.97 2.39 6.83
C THR A 252 11.98 1.34 6.36
N THR A 253 11.48 0.25 5.75
CA THR A 253 12.32 -0.72 5.07
C THR A 253 11.77 -1.07 3.69
N ILE A 254 12.68 -1.42 2.78
CA ILE A 254 12.38 -2.04 1.50
C ILE A 254 13.17 -3.35 1.44
N ASP A 255 12.46 -4.46 1.30
CA ASP A 255 13.06 -5.81 1.33
C ASP A 255 13.96 -6.08 2.55
N GLY A 256 13.56 -5.56 3.72
CA GLY A 256 14.31 -5.67 4.98
C GLY A 256 15.51 -4.72 5.10
N LYS A 257 15.87 -3.98 4.04
CA LYS A 257 16.92 -2.96 4.09
C LYS A 257 16.37 -1.63 4.62
N PRO A 258 17.08 -0.91 5.51
CA PRO A 258 16.68 0.42 5.98
C PRO A 258 16.46 1.38 4.81
N ALA A 259 15.43 2.21 4.89
CA ALA A 259 15.13 3.20 3.87
C ALA A 259 14.53 4.47 4.49
N PHE A 260 14.83 5.62 3.89
CA PHE A 260 14.06 6.83 4.11
C PHE A 260 12.86 6.85 3.16
N GLN A 261 11.66 7.13 3.68
CA GLN A 261 10.48 7.39 2.90
C GLN A 261 10.13 8.88 2.98
N MET A 262 10.13 9.54 1.83
CA MET A 262 9.77 10.95 1.70
C MET A 262 8.50 11.11 0.88
N LYS A 263 7.53 11.88 1.39
CA LYS A 263 6.27 12.22 0.71
C LYS A 263 6.13 13.71 0.61
N GLY A 264 5.83 14.22 -0.58
CA GLY A 264 5.73 15.66 -0.79
C GLY A 264 5.17 16.00 -2.16
N MET A 265 5.33 17.26 -2.53
CA MET A 265 4.88 17.80 -3.81
C MET A 265 6.07 18.09 -4.71
N TRP A 266 5.91 17.81 -5.99
CA TRP A 266 6.82 18.24 -7.04
C TRP A 266 6.17 19.34 -7.86
N GLU A 267 6.98 20.18 -8.47
CA GLU A 267 6.53 21.18 -9.43
C GLU A 267 7.49 21.31 -10.62
N VAL A 268 7.00 21.86 -11.72
CA VAL A 268 7.84 22.36 -12.80
C VAL A 268 8.04 23.85 -12.60
N LYS A 269 9.22 24.24 -12.14
CA LYS A 269 9.57 25.66 -11.98
C LYS A 269 9.39 26.39 -13.31
N GLY A 270 8.56 27.43 -13.30
CA GLY A 270 8.20 28.21 -14.50
C GLY A 270 6.88 27.79 -15.16
N ARG A 271 6.11 26.84 -14.59
CA ARG A 271 4.80 26.41 -15.10
C ARG A 271 3.88 26.00 -13.96
N TYR A 272 2.56 26.21 -14.11
CA TYR A 272 1.54 25.64 -13.22
C TYR A 272 1.37 24.14 -13.47
N MET A 273 2.34 23.34 -13.06
CA MET A 273 2.34 21.88 -13.18
C MET A 273 2.97 21.30 -11.92
N ALA A 274 2.16 20.60 -11.13
CA ALA A 274 2.56 20.05 -9.86
C ALA A 274 1.78 18.78 -9.53
N GLY A 275 2.29 18.00 -8.58
CA GLY A 275 1.63 16.79 -8.11
C GLY A 275 2.35 16.15 -6.93
N PRO A 276 1.76 15.11 -6.32
CA PRO A 276 2.36 14.40 -5.21
C PRO A 276 3.43 13.42 -5.69
N PHE A 277 4.40 13.14 -4.81
CA PHE A 277 5.36 12.06 -4.96
C PHE A 277 5.52 11.26 -3.66
N VAL A 278 6.00 10.03 -3.82
CA VAL A 278 6.57 9.18 -2.76
C VAL A 278 7.94 8.71 -3.22
N ASN A 279 8.94 8.87 -2.38
CA ASN A 279 10.33 8.52 -2.63
C ASN A 279 10.81 7.57 -1.54
N PHE A 280 11.52 6.50 -1.93
CA PHE A 280 12.28 5.64 -1.03
C PHE A 280 13.76 5.75 -1.39
N THR A 281 14.58 6.11 -0.40
CA THR A 281 16.04 6.07 -0.51
C THR A 281 16.54 4.90 0.33
N VAL A 282 16.83 3.78 -0.33
CA VAL A 282 17.14 2.48 0.29
C VAL A 282 18.65 2.35 0.51
N ASP A 283 19.04 2.02 1.73
CA ASP A 283 20.42 1.80 2.15
C ASP A 283 20.91 0.41 1.66
N ASP A 284 21.59 0.37 0.52
CA ASP A 284 22.04 -0.85 -0.15
C ASP A 284 23.55 -1.07 0.04
N LYS A 285 23.91 -1.44 1.28
CA LYS A 285 25.31 -1.58 1.74
C LYS A 285 26.13 -2.57 0.92
N GLU A 286 25.49 -3.62 0.44
CA GLU A 286 26.12 -4.68 -0.34
C GLU A 286 26.65 -4.18 -1.69
N ASN A 287 26.09 -3.07 -2.21
CA ASN A 287 26.52 -2.44 -3.45
C ASN A 287 27.13 -1.04 -3.25
N ASP A 288 27.45 -0.64 -2.01
CA ASP A 288 28.04 0.65 -1.64
C ASP A 288 27.30 1.88 -2.20
N ARG A 289 25.96 1.88 -2.10
CA ARG A 289 25.10 2.91 -2.69
C ARG A 289 23.81 3.13 -1.91
N TYR A 290 23.15 4.24 -2.24
CA TYR A 290 21.70 4.36 -2.08
C TYR A 290 21.00 4.00 -3.38
N LEU A 291 19.99 3.12 -3.30
CA LEU A 291 19.04 2.91 -4.39
C LEU A 291 17.82 3.81 -4.15
N VAL A 292 17.51 4.67 -5.11
CA VAL A 292 16.39 5.60 -5.02
C VAL A 292 15.25 5.13 -5.92
N LEU A 293 14.07 4.99 -5.30
CA LEU A 293 12.82 4.58 -5.93
C LEU A 293 11.82 5.71 -5.74
N GLU A 294 11.41 6.39 -6.81
CA GLU A 294 10.45 7.48 -6.72
C GLU A 294 9.24 7.22 -7.59
N GLY A 295 8.06 7.49 -7.06
CA GLY A 295 6.80 7.48 -7.78
C GLY A 295 6.14 8.84 -7.68
N PHE A 296 5.72 9.42 -8.80
CA PHE A 296 5.03 10.71 -8.82
C PHE A 296 3.86 10.75 -9.81
N VAL A 297 2.83 11.53 -9.48
CA VAL A 297 1.57 11.60 -10.24
C VAL A 297 1.37 13.01 -10.79
N PHE A 298 1.08 13.13 -12.08
CA PHE A 298 0.47 14.32 -12.65
C PHE A 298 -0.99 14.04 -12.99
N LYS A 299 -1.93 14.69 -12.30
CA LYS A 299 -3.38 14.52 -12.53
C LYS A 299 -4.15 15.73 -12.01
N PRO A 300 -4.16 16.87 -12.74
CA PRO A 300 -4.75 18.11 -12.26
C PRO A 300 -6.23 17.92 -11.85
N SER A 301 -6.64 18.63 -10.79
CA SER A 301 -8.04 18.75 -10.34
C SER A 301 -8.80 17.45 -10.02
N ALA A 302 -8.11 16.32 -9.84
CA ALA A 302 -8.72 15.06 -9.43
C ALA A 302 -8.04 14.47 -8.19
N SER A 303 -8.74 13.58 -7.47
CA SER A 303 -8.17 12.77 -6.38
C SER A 303 -7.01 11.89 -6.89
N LYS A 304 -5.97 11.77 -6.05
CA LYS A 304 -4.68 11.13 -6.38
C LYS A 304 -4.26 10.08 -5.36
N ARG A 305 -4.96 9.94 -4.23
CA ARG A 305 -4.65 8.94 -3.19
C ARG A 305 -4.42 7.55 -3.77
N ASP A 306 -5.34 7.05 -4.59
CA ASP A 306 -5.25 5.67 -5.11
C ASP A 306 -4.15 5.52 -6.16
N ASN A 307 -3.84 6.60 -6.90
CA ASN A 307 -2.69 6.63 -7.80
C ASN A 307 -1.38 6.56 -6.99
N LEU A 308 -1.25 7.36 -5.93
CA LEU A 308 -0.07 7.35 -5.07
C LEU A 308 0.08 6.02 -4.33
N PHE A 309 -1.03 5.41 -3.90
CA PHE A 309 -1.04 4.09 -3.27
C PHE A 309 -0.58 2.98 -4.23
N GLU A 310 -1.00 3.02 -5.50
CA GLU A 310 -0.49 2.10 -6.52
C GLU A 310 1.02 2.27 -6.74
N LEU A 311 1.51 3.51 -6.85
CA LEU A 311 2.95 3.76 -6.97
C LEU A 311 3.70 3.26 -5.74
N GLU A 312 3.27 3.63 -4.54
CA GLU A 312 3.89 3.17 -3.29
C GLU A 312 3.94 1.64 -3.23
N SER A 313 2.86 0.95 -3.65
CA SER A 313 2.82 -0.50 -3.70
C SER A 313 3.83 -1.09 -4.69
N ILE A 314 3.98 -0.49 -5.88
CA ILE A 314 4.99 -0.90 -6.86
C ILE A 314 6.40 -0.74 -6.28
N LEU A 315 6.73 0.42 -5.70
CA LEU A 315 8.07 0.67 -5.15
C LEU A 315 8.38 -0.27 -3.97
N ARG A 316 7.40 -0.54 -3.10
CA ARG A 316 7.54 -1.51 -2.00
C ARG A 316 7.64 -2.97 -2.45
N SER A 317 7.30 -3.27 -3.70
CA SER A 317 7.44 -4.62 -4.25
C SER A 317 8.87 -4.99 -4.63
N VAL A 318 9.79 -4.02 -4.61
CA VAL A 318 11.19 -4.22 -4.96
C VAL A 318 11.82 -5.32 -4.11
N LYS A 319 12.55 -6.22 -4.77
CA LYS A 319 13.41 -7.24 -4.15
C LYS A 319 14.82 -7.12 -4.68
N PHE A 320 15.79 -7.16 -3.78
CA PHE A 320 17.21 -7.21 -4.17
C PHE A 320 17.57 -8.63 -4.56
N VAL A 321 18.26 -8.77 -5.68
CA VAL A 321 18.69 -10.05 -6.23
C VAL A 321 20.16 -9.97 -6.63
N ASP A 322 20.87 -11.09 -6.55
CA ASP A 322 22.23 -11.14 -7.04
C ASP A 322 22.25 -10.78 -8.53
N LYS A 323 23.13 -9.84 -8.93
CA LYS A 323 23.41 -9.60 -10.34
C LYS A 323 23.91 -10.92 -10.92
N LYS A 324 23.13 -11.55 -11.81
CA LYS A 324 23.61 -12.69 -12.57
C LYS A 324 24.86 -12.23 -13.33
N LYS A 325 26.01 -12.81 -12.97
CA LYS A 325 27.29 -12.60 -13.66
C LYS A 325 27.22 -13.10 -15.09
#